data_AF-A0A8J3VGY7-F1
#
_entry.id   AF-A0A8J3VGY7-F1
#
_cell.length_a   1.000
_cell.length_b   1.000
_cell.length_c   1.000
_cell.angle_alpha   90.00
_cell.angle_beta   90.00
_cell.angle_gamma   90.00
#
_symmetry.space_group_name_H-M   'P 1'
#
loop_
_entity.id
_entity.type
_entity.pdbx_description
1 polymer ?
#
loop_
_entity_poly.entity_id
_entity_poly.type
_entity_poly.pdbx_seq_one_letter_code
_entity_poly.pdbx_strand_id
1 'polypeptide(L)'
;MVRRHMSRLFTLITATAAAVAVAVPAYAAQPQIAAVNDLPTVINNITVWVGGIAFGVATLFATIGFLLYLSAGGDPTSVEKAKAAFKNAAIGYAGALLAPVLLAIVRGWIVD
;
A
#
# COMPACT_ATOMS: atom_id res chain seq x y z
N MET A 1 -3.15 9.44 -31.36
CA MET A 1 -2.23 8.63 -30.52
C MET A 1 -2.71 8.44 -29.07
N VAL A 2 -3.45 9.39 -28.48
CA VAL A 2 -3.98 9.39 -27.08
C VAL A 2 -4.87 8.18 -26.71
N ARG A 3 -5.64 7.62 -27.66
CA ARG A 3 -6.56 6.48 -27.42
C ARG A 3 -5.86 5.22 -26.90
N ARG A 4 -4.59 4.98 -27.25
CA ARG A 4 -3.84 3.79 -26.79
C ARG A 4 -3.37 3.91 -25.34
N HIS A 5 -3.24 5.13 -24.80
CA HIS A 5 -2.84 5.33 -23.40
C HIS A 5 -4.04 5.20 -22.47
N MET A 6 -5.21 5.67 -22.90
CA MET A 6 -6.47 5.51 -22.15
C MET A 6 -6.88 4.05 -21.99
N SER A 7 -6.70 3.22 -23.03
CA SER A 7 -7.00 1.79 -22.93
C SER A 7 -6.06 1.06 -21.97
N ARG A 8 -4.78 1.42 -21.94
CA ARG A 8 -3.79 0.83 -21.01
C ARG A 8 -4.08 1.16 -19.55
N LEU A 9 -4.53 2.39 -19.27
CA LEU A 9 -4.90 2.83 -17.93
C LEU A 9 -6.15 2.10 -17.43
N PHE A 10 -7.14 1.89 -18.30
CA PHE A 10 -8.36 1.17 -17.96
C PHE A 10 -8.09 -0.30 -17.63
N THR A 11 -7.22 -0.96 -18.40
CA THR A 11 -6.81 -2.36 -18.16
C THR A 11 -6.04 -2.52 -16.84
N LEU A 12 -5.23 -1.54 -16.45
CA LEU A 12 -4.50 -1.58 -15.17
C LEU A 12 -5.45 -1.48 -13.96
N ILE A 13 -6.48 -0.63 -14.05
CA ILE A 13 -7.51 -0.49 -12.99
C ILE A 13 -8.35 -1.77 -12.86
N THR A 14 -8.67 -2.42 -13.98
CA THR A 14 -9.40 -3.69 -13.95
C THR A 14 -8.52 -4.83 -13.44
N ALA A 15 -7.23 -4.84 -13.76
CA ALA A 15 -6.30 -5.85 -13.28
C ALA A 15 -6.07 -5.77 -11.75
N THR A 16 -5.99 -4.57 -11.18
CA THR A 16 -5.89 -4.40 -9.72
C THR A 16 -7.19 -4.76 -9.00
N ALA A 17 -8.35 -4.40 -9.55
CA ALA A 17 -9.64 -4.82 -9.01
C ALA A 17 -9.83 -6.35 -9.06
N ALA A 18 -9.40 -6.99 -10.15
CA ALA A 18 -9.41 -8.45 -10.26
C ALA A 18 -8.49 -9.12 -9.25
N ALA A 19 -7.29 -8.57 -8.98
CA ALA A 19 -6.39 -9.10 -7.96
C ALA A 19 -6.99 -9.07 -6.54
N VAL A 20 -7.76 -8.02 -6.21
CA VAL A 20 -8.49 -7.93 -4.92
C VAL A 20 -9.62 -8.97 -4.85
N ALA A 21 -10.32 -9.24 -5.95
CA ALA A 21 -11.41 -10.22 -5.99
C ALA A 21 -10.92 -11.68 -5.81
N VAL A 22 -9.71 -12.01 -6.28
CA VAL A 22 -9.11 -13.35 -6.11
C VAL A 22 -8.57 -13.58 -4.70
N ALA A 23 -8.50 -12.56 -3.83
CA ALA A 23 -8.12 -12.73 -2.42
C ALA A 23 -9.26 -13.28 -1.54
N VAL A 24 -10.51 -13.27 -2.03
CA VAL A 24 -11.71 -13.68 -1.27
C VAL A 24 -11.83 -15.19 -0.96
N PRO A 25 -11.34 -16.16 -1.76
CA PRO A 25 -11.51 -17.58 -1.44
C PRO A 25 -10.56 -18.05 -0.31
N ALA A 26 -9.58 -17.23 0.10
CA ALA A 26 -8.70 -17.55 1.23
C ALA A 26 -9.43 -17.57 2.59
N TYR A 27 -10.60 -16.96 2.68
CA TYR A 27 -11.37 -16.84 3.93
C TYR A 27 -12.32 -18.03 4.18
N ALA A 28 -12.44 -18.96 3.23
CA ALA A 28 -13.38 -20.10 3.30
C ALA A 28 -12.76 -21.40 3.85
N ALA A 29 -11.48 -21.41 4.24
CA ALA A 29 -10.84 -22.58 4.81
C ALA A 29 -11.26 -22.78 6.29
N GLN A 30 -11.66 -24.00 6.64
CA GLN A 30 -12.02 -24.42 8.01
C GLN A 30 -10.91 -24.07 9.04
N PRO A 31 -11.25 -23.84 10.32
CA PRO A 31 -10.26 -23.53 11.34
C PRO A 31 -9.41 -24.77 11.62
N GLN A 32 -8.27 -24.82 10.94
CA GLN A 32 -7.14 -25.66 11.34
C GLN A 32 -6.75 -25.14 12.73
N ILE A 33 -6.75 -26.00 13.75
CA ILE A 33 -6.15 -25.66 15.05
C ILE A 33 -4.68 -25.38 14.74
N ALA A 34 -4.37 -24.10 14.57
CA ALA A 34 -3.05 -23.64 14.22
C ALA A 34 -2.12 -24.11 15.32
N ALA A 35 -1.05 -24.82 14.94
CA ALA A 35 0.11 -24.94 15.79
C ALA A 35 0.38 -23.57 16.42
N VAL A 36 0.58 -23.51 17.73
CA VAL A 36 0.86 -22.25 18.43
C VAL A 36 2.02 -21.60 17.68
N ASN A 37 1.72 -20.50 16.98
CA ASN A 37 2.73 -19.80 16.21
C ASN A 37 3.79 -19.31 17.20
N ASP A 38 5.06 -19.58 16.92
CA ASP A 38 6.15 -19.07 17.72
C ASP A 38 6.05 -17.53 17.81
N LEU A 39 6.44 -16.95 18.96
CA LEU A 39 6.39 -15.50 19.15
C LEU A 39 7.04 -14.69 18.01
N PRO A 40 8.19 -15.09 17.44
CA PRO A 40 8.77 -14.41 16.28
C PRO A 40 7.84 -14.35 15.07
N THR A 41 7.08 -15.43 14.82
CA THR A 41 6.10 -15.54 13.73
C THR A 41 4.95 -14.60 13.94
N VAL A 42 4.38 -14.53 15.15
CA VAL A 42 3.27 -13.62 15.47
C VAL A 42 3.70 -12.15 15.32
N ILE A 43 4.88 -11.79 15.84
CA ILE A 43 5.42 -10.42 15.73
C ILE A 43 5.64 -10.06 14.26
N ASN A 44 6.18 -10.99 13.45
CA ASN A 44 6.37 -10.76 12.03
C ASN A 44 5.04 -10.54 11.31
N ASN A 45 4.04 -11.38 11.58
CA ASN A 45 2.72 -11.27 10.95
C ASN A 45 2.02 -9.96 11.28
N ILE A 46 2.08 -9.52 12.55
CA ILE A 46 1.53 -8.21 12.96
C ILE A 46 2.29 -7.07 12.27
N THR A 47 3.62 -7.15 12.16
CA THR A 47 4.43 -6.12 11.48
C THR A 47 4.04 -6.00 10.00
N VAL A 48 3.90 -7.13 9.31
CA VAL A 48 3.46 -7.16 7.91
C VAL A 48 2.04 -6.64 7.77
N TRP A 49 1.13 -7.01 8.68
CA TRP A 49 -0.26 -6.54 8.65
C TRP A 49 -0.39 -5.03 8.87
N VAL A 50 0.28 -4.50 9.91
CA VAL A 50 0.32 -3.05 10.18
C VAL A 50 0.97 -2.29 9.03
N GLY A 51 2.08 -2.80 8.48
CA GLY A 51 2.72 -2.24 7.29
C GLY A 51 1.78 -2.23 6.09
N GLY A 52 1.06 -3.34 5.86
CA GLY A 52 0.07 -3.47 4.79
C GLY A 52 -1.05 -2.43 4.88
N ILE A 53 -1.58 -2.17 6.08
CA ILE A 53 -2.58 -1.11 6.30
C ILE A 53 -1.99 0.27 6.01
N ALA A 54 -0.79 0.55 6.50
CA ALA A 54 -0.11 1.82 6.23
C ALA A 54 0.10 2.05 4.73
N PHE A 55 0.54 1.02 3.99
CA PHE A 55 0.67 1.06 2.54
C PHE A 55 -0.68 1.22 1.83
N GLY A 56 -1.74 0.59 2.33
CA GLY A 56 -3.10 0.76 1.83
C GLY A 56 -3.59 2.21 1.97
N VAL A 57 -3.39 2.82 3.14
CA VAL A 57 -3.73 4.23 3.38
C VAL A 57 -2.91 5.16 2.49
N ALA A 58 -1.60 4.92 2.36
CA ALA A 58 -0.75 5.71 1.46
C ALA A 58 -1.24 5.63 0.00
N THR A 59 -1.70 4.45 -0.44
CA THR A 59 -2.27 4.24 -1.77
C THR A 59 -3.58 5.02 -1.96
N LEU A 60 -4.41 5.12 -0.93
CA LEU A 60 -5.62 5.97 -0.97
C LEU A 60 -5.26 7.45 -1.15
N PHE A 61 -4.28 7.97 -0.38
CA PHE A 61 -3.84 9.36 -0.54
C PHE A 61 -3.17 9.61 -1.89
N ALA A 62 -2.41 8.66 -2.42
CA ALA A 62 -1.87 8.72 -3.77
C ALA A 62 -2.99 8.77 -4.83
N THR A 63 -4.07 8.01 -4.63
CA THR A 63 -5.24 8.03 -5.51
C THR A 63 -5.96 9.38 -5.46
N ILE A 64 -6.15 9.95 -4.26
CA ILE A 64 -6.74 11.28 -4.10
C ILE A 64 -5.87 12.36 -4.76
N GLY A 65 -4.54 12.31 -4.55
CA GLY A 65 -3.59 13.20 -5.22
C GLY A 65 -3.63 13.07 -6.75
N PHE A 66 -3.79 11.85 -7.27
CA PHE A 66 -3.93 11.59 -8.70
C PHE A 66 -5.20 12.23 -9.26
N LEU A 67 -6.34 12.03 -8.59
CA LEU A 67 -7.62 12.62 -8.99
C LEU A 67 -7.57 14.16 -8.95
N LEU A 68 -6.97 14.74 -7.90
CA LEU A 68 -6.74 16.19 -7.79
C LEU A 68 -5.87 16.74 -8.92
N TYR A 69 -4.85 15.98 -9.34
CA TYR A 69 -4.00 16.37 -10.47
C TYR A 69 -4.77 16.36 -11.80
N LEU A 70 -5.63 15.35 -12.01
CA LEU A 70 -6.47 15.26 -13.21
C LEU A 70 -7.53 16.37 -13.28
N SER A 71 -8.14 16.74 -12.14
CA SER A 71 -9.16 17.79 -12.09
C SER A 71 -8.59 19.20 -12.22
N ALA A 72 -7.28 19.38 -12.12
CA ALA A 72 -6.64 20.69 -12.14
C ALA A 72 -6.72 21.40 -13.50
N GLY A 73 -6.97 20.68 -14.61
CA GLY A 73 -7.17 21.29 -15.94
C GLY A 73 -5.99 22.14 -16.45
N GLY A 74 -4.81 22.05 -15.83
CA GLY A 74 -3.64 22.87 -16.13
C GLY A 74 -3.47 24.12 -15.27
N ASP A 75 -4.38 24.42 -14.34
CA ASP A 75 -4.21 25.52 -13.38
C ASP A 75 -3.00 25.23 -12.44
N PRO A 76 -1.97 26.10 -12.44
CA PRO A 76 -0.78 25.92 -11.60
C PRO A 76 -1.09 25.72 -10.12
N THR A 77 -2.09 26.45 -9.60
CA THR A 77 -2.45 26.43 -8.18
C THR A 77 -3.01 25.07 -7.77
N SER A 78 -3.89 24.52 -8.60
CA SER A 78 -4.52 23.22 -8.38
C SER A 78 -3.50 22.07 -8.52
N VAL A 79 -2.54 22.20 -9.43
CA VAL A 79 -1.43 21.24 -9.60
C VAL A 79 -0.51 21.22 -8.39
N GLU A 80 -0.18 22.37 -7.81
CA GLU A 80 0.65 22.42 -6.60
C GLU A 80 -0.02 21.73 -5.40
N LYS A 81 -1.32 21.91 -5.23
CA LYS A 81 -2.10 21.20 -4.19
C LYS A 81 -2.05 19.68 -4.38
N ALA A 82 -2.20 19.21 -5.63
CA ALA A 82 -2.09 17.79 -5.94
C ALA A 82 -0.68 17.24 -5.64
N LYS A 83 0.38 17.98 -6.00
CA LYS A 83 1.77 17.61 -5.69
C LYS A 83 2.05 17.60 -4.20
N ALA A 84 1.50 18.53 -3.43
CA ALA A 84 1.61 18.54 -1.98
C ALA A 84 0.95 17.29 -1.37
N ALA A 85 -0.23 16.90 -1.84
CA ALA A 85 -0.90 15.68 -1.42
C ALA A 85 -0.06 14.42 -1.73
N PHE A 86 0.51 14.33 -2.93
CA PHE A 86 1.44 13.25 -3.29
C PHE A 86 2.70 13.22 -2.42
N LYS A 87 3.28 14.38 -2.10
CA LYS A 87 4.46 14.48 -1.24
C LYS A 87 4.16 13.92 0.15
N ASN A 88 3.03 14.27 0.73
CA ASN A 88 2.62 13.77 2.04
C ASN A 88 2.38 12.24 2.02
N ALA A 89 1.76 11.73 0.95
CA ALA A 89 1.59 10.29 0.75
C ALA A 89 2.94 9.56 0.62
N ALA A 90 3.89 10.13 -0.14
CA ALA A 90 5.22 9.56 -0.33
C ALA A 90 6.03 9.52 0.97
N ILE A 91 5.94 10.57 1.79
CA ILE A 91 6.58 10.60 3.12
C ILE A 91 5.99 9.51 4.03
N GLY A 92 4.67 9.33 4.01
CA GLY A 92 4.01 8.24 4.73
C GLY A 92 4.47 6.85 4.27
N TYR A 93 4.64 6.66 2.96
CA TYR A 93 5.14 5.42 2.38
C TYR A 93 6.60 5.14 2.78
N ALA A 94 7.45 6.17 2.74
CA ALA A 94 8.85 6.08 3.17
C ALA A 94 8.96 5.73 4.67
N GLY A 95 8.15 6.37 5.52
CA GLY A 95 8.08 6.03 6.95
C GLY A 95 7.64 4.58 7.20
N ALA A 96 6.64 4.10 6.45
CA ALA A 96 6.17 2.72 6.57
C ALA A 96 7.23 1.68 6.17
N LEU A 97 8.06 1.96 5.15
CA LEU A 97 9.18 1.11 4.76
C LEU A 97 10.31 1.09 5.80
N LEU A 98 10.53 2.19 6.52
CA LEU A 98 11.58 2.29 7.52
C LEU A 98 11.26 1.50 8.80
N ALA A 99 9.99 1.41 9.19
CA ALA A 99 9.57 0.69 10.40
C ALA A 99 10.08 -0.77 10.50
N PRO A 100 9.91 -1.65 9.49
CA PRO A 100 10.42 -3.02 9.57
C PRO A 100 11.96 -3.08 9.57
N VAL A 101 12.65 -2.13 8.94
CA VAL A 101 14.12 -2.07 8.96
C VAL A 101 14.62 -1.80 10.38
N LEU A 102 14.01 -0.87 11.09
CA LEU A 102 14.34 -0.60 12.50
C LEU A 102 14.10 -1.84 13.38
N LEU A 103 12.99 -2.55 13.17
CA LEU A 103 12.72 -3.80 13.89
C LEU A 103 13.78 -4.88 13.59
N ALA A 104 14.24 -4.99 12.35
CA ALA A 104 15.28 -5.94 11.96
C ALA A 104 16.61 -5.64 12.66
N ILE A 105 17.00 -4.37 12.79
CA ILE A 105 18.21 -3.95 13.51
C ILE A 105 18.11 -4.34 14.99
N VAL A 106 16.98 -4.06 15.63
CA VAL A 106 16.77 -4.40 17.05
C VAL A 106 16.83 -5.91 17.27
N ARG A 107 16.23 -6.71 16.38
CA ARG A 107 16.34 -8.18 16.44
C ARG A 107 17.78 -8.66 16.27
N GLY A 108 18.57 -8.00 15.43
CA GLY A 108 19.98 -8.31 15.24
C GLY A 108 20.80 -8.23 16.54
N TRP A 109 20.45 -7.35 17.48
CA TRP A 109 21.15 -7.23 18.77
C TRP A 109 20.73 -8.28 19.81
N ILE A 110 19.57 -8.90 19.64
CA ILE A 110 18.98 -9.81 20.64
C ILE A 110 19.30 -11.28 20.31
N VAL A 111 19.76 -11.57 19.09
CA VAL A 111 19.98 -12.93 18.58
C VAL A 111 21.44 -13.42 18.74
N ASP A 112 22.33 -12.57 19.27
CA ASP A 112 23.66 -12.97 19.79
C ASP A 112 23.58 -13.36 21.28
#